data_AF-Q83X04-F1
#
_entry.id   AF-Q83X04-F1
#
_cell.length_a   1.000
_cell.length_b   1.000
_cell.length_c   1.000
_cell.angle_alpha   90.00
_cell.angle_beta   90.00
_cell.angle_gamma   90.00
#
_symmetry.space_group_name_H-M   'P 1'
#
loop_
_entity.id
_entity.type
_entity.pdbx_description
1 polymer ?
#
loop_
_entity_poly.entity_id
_entity_poly.type
_entity_poly.pdbx_seq_one_letter_code
_entity_poly.pdbx_strand_id
1 'polypeptide(L)'
;MRRAGRGGRRPYVAGRVRRFQVVAEACRALLAGETVTLDGPEVRARQARLTGPRPVRGDVPFTFGSGNTTLLRWAGAHADVVALSGLGRTLPDGHMYEPRWNAADIDRQIDLIEQGASGRSTAPAREALVQMVEVTDDAEAAAHRMAGQLNCSPADVLASPYAWVGTAREIAAALDEHRRRWGITRYVVREPHLDAVDRLRACFPSPS
;
A
#
# COMPACT_ATOMS: atom_id res chain seq x y z
N MET A 1 40.92 16.90 19.15
CA MET A 1 40.52 16.38 17.83
C MET A 1 39.99 14.96 17.98
N ARG A 2 38.66 14.79 18.00
CA ARG A 2 37.92 13.53 17.76
C ARG A 2 36.53 13.96 17.27
N ARG A 3 36.20 13.66 16.01
CA ARG A 3 34.90 13.98 15.39
C ARG A 3 33.85 13.04 15.98
N ALA A 4 32.84 13.60 16.64
CA ALA A 4 31.62 12.88 17.01
C ALA A 4 30.80 12.59 15.75
N GLY A 5 30.58 11.30 15.48
CA GLY A 5 29.63 10.85 14.46
C GLY A 5 28.21 11.25 14.88
N ARG A 6 27.43 11.78 13.94
CA ARG A 6 26.03 12.20 14.17
C ARG A 6 25.14 10.97 14.39
N GLY A 7 25.03 10.53 15.64
CA GLY A 7 23.97 9.63 16.09
C GLY A 7 22.63 10.36 16.11
N GLY A 8 21.92 10.38 14.99
CA GLY A 8 20.56 10.95 14.93
C GLY A 8 19.60 10.07 15.72
N ARG A 9 18.99 10.64 16.78
CA ARG A 9 17.89 10.02 17.54
C ARG A 9 16.77 9.67 16.55
N ARG A 10 16.39 8.40 16.41
CA ARG A 10 15.30 7.99 15.49
C ARG A 10 14.03 8.77 15.88
N PRO A 11 13.41 9.53 14.94
CA PRO A 11 12.20 10.28 15.26
C PRO A 11 11.10 9.33 15.74
N TYR A 12 10.29 9.76 16.71
CA TYR A 12 9.08 9.04 17.11
C TYR A 12 8.11 8.94 15.93
N VAL A 13 7.14 8.02 16.00
CA VAL A 13 6.23 7.69 14.88
C VAL A 13 5.60 8.94 14.26
N ALA A 14 4.99 9.81 15.07
CA ALA A 14 4.36 11.03 14.58
C ALA A 14 5.35 12.04 13.95
N GLY A 15 6.62 12.09 14.40
CA GLY A 15 7.66 12.87 13.71
C GLY A 15 7.98 12.31 12.32
N ARG A 16 8.04 10.99 12.18
CA ARG A 16 8.24 10.35 10.86
C ARG A 16 7.05 10.60 9.93
N VAL A 17 5.82 10.55 10.44
CA VAL A 17 4.60 10.85 9.69
C VAL A 17 4.63 12.29 9.16
N ARG A 18 4.85 13.29 10.03
CA ARG A 18 4.92 14.70 9.60
C ARG A 18 6.04 14.95 8.59
N ARG A 19 7.24 14.41 8.86
CA ARG A 19 8.36 14.52 7.93
C ARG A 19 8.03 13.89 6.58
N PHE A 20 7.40 12.72 6.56
CA PHE A 20 7.00 12.06 5.32
C PHE A 20 6.05 12.94 4.51
N GLN A 21 5.00 13.50 5.12
CA GLN A 21 4.04 14.36 4.43
C GLN A 21 4.72 15.55 3.75
N VAL A 22 5.56 16.28 4.51
CA VAL A 22 6.32 17.44 4.00
C VAL A 22 7.24 17.04 2.84
N VAL A 23 7.97 15.93 2.96
CA VAL A 23 8.88 15.46 1.89
C VAL A 23 8.08 15.02 0.66
N ALA A 24 6.99 14.29 0.85
CA ALA A 24 6.20 13.77 -0.26
C ALA A 24 5.55 14.90 -1.07
N GLU A 25 4.98 15.91 -0.40
CA GLU A 25 4.43 17.10 -1.07
C GLU A 25 5.52 17.89 -1.80
N ALA A 26 6.69 18.08 -1.18
CA ALA A 26 7.83 18.72 -1.82
C ALA A 26 8.31 17.97 -3.06
N CYS A 27 8.42 16.64 -3.00
CA CYS A 27 8.79 15.83 -4.14
C CYS A 27 7.76 15.95 -5.27
N ARG A 28 6.46 15.93 -4.95
CA ARG A 28 5.39 16.10 -5.96
C ARG A 28 5.46 17.47 -6.64
N ALA A 29 5.59 18.55 -5.87
CA ALA A 29 5.75 19.90 -6.41
C ALA A 29 7.01 20.02 -7.29
N LEU A 30 8.15 19.49 -6.83
CA LEU A 30 9.38 19.47 -7.59
C LEU A 30 9.25 18.71 -8.92
N LEU A 31 8.59 17.54 -8.91
CA LEU A 31 8.34 16.74 -10.12
C LEU A 31 7.35 17.42 -11.07
N ALA A 32 6.42 18.22 -10.57
CA ALA A 32 5.57 19.11 -11.36
C ALA A 32 6.31 20.34 -11.93
N GLY A 33 7.61 20.47 -11.68
CA GLY A 33 8.43 21.59 -12.14
C GLY A 33 8.31 22.86 -11.29
N GLU A 34 7.64 22.77 -10.13
CA GLU A 34 7.49 23.88 -9.22
C GLU A 34 8.79 24.18 -8.45
N THR A 35 8.75 25.29 -7.71
CA THR A 35 9.84 25.71 -6.82
C THR A 35 9.42 25.57 -5.38
N VAL A 36 10.25 24.87 -4.61
CA VAL A 36 9.95 24.56 -3.22
C VAL A 36 10.83 25.39 -2.29
N THR A 37 10.20 26.10 -1.36
CA THR A 37 10.85 26.67 -0.18
C THR A 37 10.13 26.15 1.06
N LEU A 38 10.89 25.52 1.95
CA LEU A 38 10.41 24.94 3.20
C LEU A 38 11.24 25.50 4.34
N ASP A 39 10.56 25.96 5.39
CA ASP A 39 11.21 26.42 6.62
C ASP A 39 10.60 25.74 7.84
N GLY A 40 10.62 24.40 7.83
CA GLY A 40 10.04 23.57 8.87
C GLY A 40 11.10 22.90 9.77
N PRO A 41 10.68 22.39 10.94
CA PRO A 41 11.56 21.63 11.83
C PRO A 41 11.96 20.26 11.25
N GLU A 42 11.12 19.68 10.37
CA GLU A 42 11.35 18.36 9.80
C GLU A 42 12.26 18.39 8.56
N VAL A 43 12.10 19.42 7.72
CA VAL A 43 12.80 19.64 6.44
C VAL A 43 12.97 21.13 6.19
N ARG A 44 14.14 21.53 5.68
CA ARG A 44 14.39 22.88 5.16
C ARG A 44 14.87 22.81 3.72
N ALA A 45 14.35 23.68 2.87
CA ALA A 45 14.74 23.84 1.48
C ALA A 45 14.58 25.32 1.10
N ARG A 46 15.45 25.87 0.27
CA ARG A 46 15.34 27.26 -0.21
C ARG A 46 15.40 27.28 -1.71
N GLN A 47 14.34 27.78 -2.35
CA GLN A 47 14.26 27.91 -3.81
C GLN A 47 14.70 26.64 -4.56
N ALA A 48 14.37 25.48 -4.01
CA ALA A 48 14.73 24.20 -4.59
C ALA A 48 13.91 23.96 -5.86
N ARG A 49 14.58 23.53 -6.93
CA ARG A 49 13.99 23.27 -8.26
C ARG A 49 14.69 22.06 -8.87
N LEU A 50 13.96 21.23 -9.62
CA LEU A 50 14.58 20.21 -10.45
C LEU A 50 15.07 20.85 -11.76
N THR A 51 16.38 20.75 -12.03
CA THR A 51 16.99 21.27 -13.26
C THR A 51 16.96 20.26 -14.41
N GLY A 52 16.72 18.99 -14.13
CA GLY A 52 16.52 17.91 -15.10
C GLY A 52 16.80 16.52 -14.51
N PRO A 53 16.45 15.43 -15.23
CA PRO A 53 15.58 15.42 -16.42
C PRO A 53 14.12 15.73 -16.05
N ARG A 54 13.37 16.30 -16.99
CA ARG A 54 11.92 16.52 -16.79
C ARG A 54 11.16 15.20 -17.00
N PRO A 55 10.08 14.96 -16.24
CA PRO A 55 9.19 13.83 -16.52
C PRO A 55 8.75 13.80 -17.98
N VAL A 56 8.82 12.61 -18.60
CA VAL A 56 8.36 12.40 -19.99
C VAL A 56 6.83 12.51 -20.07
N ARG A 57 6.12 12.17 -18.99
CA ARG A 57 4.68 12.40 -18.82
C ARG A 57 4.48 13.70 -18.04
N GLY A 58 3.40 14.44 -18.31
CA GLY A 58 3.08 15.69 -17.62
C GLY A 58 3.06 15.56 -16.10
N ASP A 59 2.44 14.48 -15.60
CA ASP A 59 2.41 14.13 -14.18
C ASP A 59 3.14 12.80 -13.92
N VAL A 60 3.89 12.74 -12.81
CA VAL A 60 4.50 11.50 -12.30
C VAL A 60 3.55 10.88 -11.28
N PRO A 61 2.95 9.69 -11.55
CA PRO A 61 2.01 9.08 -10.63
C PRO A 61 2.65 8.77 -9.28
N PHE A 62 2.01 9.22 -8.21
CA PHE A 62 2.44 9.00 -6.84
C PHE A 62 1.66 7.84 -6.22
N THR A 63 2.36 6.71 -6.05
CA THR A 63 1.85 5.54 -5.33
C THR A 63 2.33 5.58 -3.89
N PHE A 64 1.43 5.35 -2.94
CA PHE A 64 1.76 5.31 -1.53
C PHE A 64 1.23 4.05 -0.85
N GLY A 65 2.13 3.29 -0.22
CA GLY A 65 1.79 2.09 0.54
C GLY A 65 1.97 2.29 2.05
N SER A 66 0.90 2.08 2.85
CA SER A 66 0.98 2.15 4.31
C SER A 66 -0.23 1.55 5.01
N GLY A 67 -0.03 1.05 6.24
CA GLY A 67 -1.11 0.70 7.16
C GLY A 67 -1.47 1.79 8.18
N ASN A 68 -0.77 2.94 8.16
CA ASN A 68 -0.93 3.98 9.17
C ASN A 68 -2.16 4.86 8.93
N THR A 69 -3.05 4.96 9.92
CA THR A 69 -4.31 5.71 9.85
C THR A 69 -4.16 7.16 9.38
N THR A 70 -3.19 7.91 9.94
CA THR A 70 -2.95 9.31 9.55
C THR A 70 -2.50 9.41 8.10
N LEU A 71 -1.62 8.50 7.68
CA LEU A 71 -1.09 8.51 6.33
C LEU A 71 -2.10 7.99 5.29
N LEU A 72 -3.04 7.11 5.66
CA LEU A 72 -4.11 6.68 4.75
C LEU A 72 -5.07 7.82 4.41
N ARG A 73 -5.45 8.63 5.39
CA ARG A 73 -6.24 9.86 5.14
C ARG A 73 -5.49 10.85 4.26
N TRP A 74 -4.22 11.10 4.57
CA TRP A 74 -3.39 11.97 3.75
C TRP A 74 -3.23 11.41 2.32
N ALA A 75 -3.01 10.10 2.18
CA ALA A 75 -2.88 9.48 0.86
C ALA A 75 -4.18 9.54 0.06
N GLY A 76 -5.35 9.44 0.69
CA GLY A 76 -6.64 9.70 0.06
C GLY A 76 -6.69 11.08 -0.63
N ALA A 77 -6.14 12.10 0.02
CA ALA A 77 -6.11 13.46 -0.52
C ALA A 77 -5.03 13.68 -1.60
N HIS A 78 -3.90 12.96 -1.54
CA HIS A 78 -2.69 13.33 -2.29
C HIS A 78 -2.16 12.26 -3.26
N ALA A 79 -2.48 10.98 -3.08
CA ALA A 79 -1.97 9.91 -3.92
C ALA A 79 -2.80 9.70 -5.19
N ASP A 80 -2.15 9.13 -6.20
CA ASP A 80 -2.81 8.61 -7.39
C ASP A 80 -3.18 7.13 -7.20
N VAL A 81 -2.37 6.40 -6.41
CA VAL A 81 -2.62 5.02 -6.00
C VAL A 81 -2.34 4.87 -4.50
N VAL A 82 -3.27 4.28 -3.77
CA VAL A 82 -3.06 3.86 -2.37
C VAL A 82 -2.95 2.34 -2.32
N ALA A 83 -1.80 1.85 -1.89
CA ALA A 83 -1.50 0.43 -1.78
C ALA A 83 -1.67 -0.06 -0.32
N LEU A 84 -2.51 -1.07 -0.13
CA LEU A 84 -2.67 -1.77 1.13
C LEU A 84 -1.82 -3.05 1.13
N SER A 85 -1.13 -3.32 2.24
CA SER A 85 -0.18 -4.44 2.31
C SER A 85 -0.55 -5.55 3.29
N GLY A 86 -1.65 -5.37 4.03
CA GLY A 86 -2.03 -6.26 5.12
C GLY A 86 -1.06 -6.26 6.31
N LEU A 87 -0.05 -5.39 6.27
CA LEU A 87 0.95 -5.23 7.33
C LEU A 87 0.40 -4.28 8.40
N GLY A 88 0.24 -4.79 9.62
CA GLY A 88 -0.07 -3.98 10.79
C GLY A 88 1.18 -3.52 11.52
N ARG A 89 1.10 -3.54 12.85
CA ARG A 89 2.18 -3.08 13.72
C ARG A 89 3.37 -4.03 13.63
N THR A 90 4.55 -3.49 13.37
CA THR A 90 5.81 -4.26 13.49
C THR A 90 6.00 -4.72 14.94
N LEU A 91 6.34 -5.99 15.11
CA LEU A 91 6.66 -6.59 16.40
C LEU A 91 8.02 -6.08 16.91
N PRO A 92 8.34 -6.28 18.20
CA PRO A 92 9.60 -5.80 18.78
C PRO A 92 10.86 -6.33 18.10
N ASP A 93 10.78 -7.46 17.41
CA ASP A 93 11.87 -8.04 16.62
C ASP A 93 12.25 -7.20 15.39
N GLY A 94 11.41 -6.24 14.99
CA GLY A 94 11.64 -5.37 13.84
C GLY A 94 11.45 -6.03 12.48
N HIS A 95 11.07 -7.32 12.44
CA HIS A 95 10.97 -8.12 11.23
C HIS A 95 9.54 -8.62 10.98
N MET A 96 8.85 -9.02 12.04
CA MET A 96 7.48 -9.54 11.97
C MET A 96 6.45 -8.44 12.18
N TYR A 97 5.21 -8.71 11.80
CA TYR A 97 4.10 -7.78 11.91
C TYR A 97 2.82 -8.50 12.33
N GLU A 98 1.93 -7.78 13.01
CA GLU A 98 0.55 -8.22 13.21
C GLU A 98 -0.20 -8.07 11.87
N PRO A 99 -0.77 -9.14 11.30
CA PRO A 99 -1.50 -9.01 10.04
C PRO A 99 -2.86 -8.35 10.27
N ARG A 100 -3.22 -7.45 9.35
CA ARG A 100 -4.52 -6.79 9.29
C ARG A 100 -5.32 -7.33 8.11
N TRP A 101 -5.66 -8.60 8.20
CA TRP A 101 -6.27 -9.37 7.09
C TRP A 101 -7.78 -9.54 7.24
N ASN A 102 -8.31 -9.28 8.43
CA ASN A 102 -9.76 -9.34 8.64
C ASN A 102 -10.47 -8.21 7.87
N ALA A 103 -11.68 -8.50 7.42
CA ALA A 103 -12.45 -7.60 6.57
C ALA A 103 -12.72 -6.24 7.25
N ALA A 104 -12.96 -6.21 8.57
CA ALA A 104 -13.23 -4.98 9.31
C ALA A 104 -12.04 -4.02 9.34
N ASP A 105 -10.81 -4.54 9.37
CA ASP A 105 -9.60 -3.73 9.27
C ASP A 105 -9.44 -3.12 7.88
N ILE A 106 -9.75 -3.90 6.85
CA ILE A 106 -9.69 -3.46 5.45
C ILE A 106 -10.77 -2.40 5.20
N ASP A 107 -12.02 -2.65 5.61
CA ASP A 107 -13.13 -1.70 5.55
C ASP A 107 -12.71 -0.36 6.19
N ARG A 108 -12.12 -0.40 7.39
CA ARG A 108 -11.62 0.81 8.06
C ARG A 108 -10.50 1.51 7.28
N GLN A 109 -9.60 0.76 6.63
CA GLN A 109 -8.55 1.36 5.80
C GLN A 109 -9.12 2.03 4.56
N ILE A 110 -10.12 1.42 3.92
CA ILE A 110 -10.86 1.99 2.80
C ILE A 110 -11.57 3.29 3.23
N ASP A 111 -12.30 3.28 4.35
CA ASP A 111 -12.98 4.47 4.85
C ASP A 111 -12.03 5.66 5.08
N LEU A 112 -10.82 5.41 5.55
CA LEU A 112 -9.81 6.46 5.75
C LEU A 112 -9.33 7.04 4.42
N ILE A 113 -9.19 6.20 3.40
CA ILE A 113 -8.85 6.64 2.04
C ILE A 113 -9.99 7.50 1.49
N GLU A 114 -11.25 7.05 1.61
CA GLU A 114 -12.43 7.81 1.16
C GLU A 114 -12.55 9.16 1.87
N GLN A 115 -12.36 9.19 3.19
CA GLN A 115 -12.37 10.43 3.97
C GLN A 115 -11.34 11.43 3.44
N GLY A 116 -10.13 10.97 3.11
CA GLY A 116 -9.09 11.79 2.52
C GLY A 116 -9.39 12.24 1.09
N ALA A 117 -10.01 11.36 0.30
CA ALA A 117 -10.32 11.61 -1.10
C ALA A 117 -11.55 12.52 -1.30
N SER A 118 -12.31 12.79 -0.24
CA SER A 118 -13.46 13.69 -0.27
C SER A 118 -13.09 15.04 -0.89
N GLY A 119 -13.82 15.44 -1.94
CA GLY A 119 -13.57 16.67 -2.70
C GLY A 119 -12.65 16.51 -3.92
N ARG A 120 -12.06 15.34 -4.15
CA ARG A 120 -11.35 15.04 -5.41
C ARG A 120 -12.34 14.72 -6.52
N SER A 121 -12.02 15.15 -7.76
CA SER A 121 -12.74 14.71 -8.96
C SER A 121 -12.55 13.23 -9.26
N THR A 122 -11.43 12.65 -8.81
CA THR A 122 -11.11 11.23 -8.96
C THR A 122 -10.40 10.75 -7.70
N ALA A 123 -11.00 9.76 -7.02
CA ALA A 123 -10.39 9.08 -5.90
C ALA A 123 -9.14 8.30 -6.35
N PRO A 124 -8.13 8.11 -5.48
CA PRO A 124 -6.98 7.28 -5.83
C PRO A 124 -7.41 5.85 -6.20
N ALA A 125 -6.69 5.23 -7.13
CA ALA A 125 -6.83 3.81 -7.38
C ALA A 125 -6.40 3.03 -6.12
N ARG A 126 -7.09 1.92 -5.85
CA ARG A 126 -6.83 1.08 -4.68
C ARG A 126 -6.09 -0.17 -5.13
N GLU A 127 -4.95 -0.42 -4.51
CA GLU A 127 -4.03 -1.50 -4.83
C GLU A 127 -3.80 -2.40 -3.61
N ALA A 128 -3.67 -3.71 -3.81
CA ALA A 128 -3.29 -4.64 -2.76
C ALA A 128 -1.97 -5.35 -3.09
N LEU A 129 -1.09 -5.47 -2.08
CA LEU A 129 0.08 -6.34 -2.17
C LEU A 129 -0.34 -7.77 -1.84
N VAL A 130 -0.25 -8.65 -2.83
CA VAL A 130 -0.50 -10.08 -2.68
C VAL A 130 0.70 -10.71 -2.00
N GLN A 131 0.49 -11.17 -0.78
CA GLN A 131 1.52 -11.77 0.08
C GLN A 131 1.64 -13.27 -0.20
N MET A 132 0.51 -13.94 -0.46
CA MET A 132 0.45 -15.38 -0.68
C MET A 132 -0.43 -15.72 -1.89
N VAL A 133 0.00 -16.70 -2.67
CA VAL A 133 -0.79 -17.28 -3.75
C VAL A 133 -0.67 -18.80 -3.65
N GLU A 134 -1.80 -19.48 -3.68
CA GLU A 134 -1.87 -20.93 -3.72
C GLU A 134 -3.07 -21.39 -4.52
N VAL A 135 -2.79 -21.92 -5.72
CA VAL A 135 -3.81 -22.51 -6.58
C VAL A 135 -3.98 -23.98 -6.20
N THR A 136 -5.17 -24.34 -5.70
CA THR A 136 -5.48 -25.67 -5.14
C THR A 136 -6.97 -25.97 -5.23
N ASP A 137 -7.34 -27.25 -5.26
CA ASP A 137 -8.73 -27.70 -5.17
C ASP A 137 -9.24 -27.80 -3.72
N ASP A 138 -8.35 -27.61 -2.74
CA ASP A 138 -8.68 -27.62 -1.30
C ASP A 138 -8.28 -26.28 -0.66
N ALA A 139 -9.08 -25.26 -0.95
CA ALA A 139 -8.87 -23.91 -0.42
C ALA A 139 -8.95 -23.86 1.11
N GLU A 140 -9.81 -24.70 1.71
CA GLU A 140 -10.03 -24.75 3.15
C GLU A 140 -8.78 -25.25 3.88
N ALA A 141 -8.18 -26.37 3.45
CA ALA A 141 -6.96 -26.88 4.06
C ALA A 141 -5.79 -25.89 3.90
N ALA A 142 -5.66 -25.27 2.73
CA ALA A 142 -4.63 -24.25 2.49
C ALA A 142 -4.81 -23.03 3.40
N ALA A 143 -6.04 -22.54 3.55
CA ALA A 143 -6.36 -21.42 4.43
C ALA A 143 -6.08 -21.73 5.90
N HIS A 144 -6.40 -22.95 6.37
CA HIS A 144 -6.08 -23.37 7.75
C HIS A 144 -4.57 -23.37 8.02
N ARG A 145 -3.78 -23.92 7.09
CA ARG A 145 -2.32 -23.91 7.21
C ARG A 145 -1.74 -22.50 7.24
N MET A 146 -2.23 -21.61 6.37
CA MET A 146 -1.82 -20.22 6.31
C MET A 146 -2.23 -19.42 7.55
N ALA A 147 -3.46 -19.61 8.03
CA ALA A 147 -3.99 -18.97 9.23
C ALA A 147 -3.13 -19.28 10.47
N GLY A 148 -2.68 -20.53 10.61
CA GLY A 148 -1.77 -20.96 11.68
C GLY A 148 -0.41 -20.23 11.68
N GLN A 149 0.04 -19.71 10.53
CA GLN A 149 1.29 -18.95 10.41
C GLN A 149 1.10 -17.45 10.67
N LEU A 150 -0.11 -16.93 10.43
CA LEU A 150 -0.42 -15.51 10.45
C LEU A 150 -1.20 -15.05 11.69
N ASN A 151 -1.58 -15.94 12.61
CA ASN A 151 -2.43 -15.57 13.76
C ASN A 151 -3.74 -14.85 13.32
N CYS A 152 -4.34 -15.30 12.23
CA CYS A 152 -5.66 -14.86 11.76
C CYS A 152 -6.60 -16.07 11.59
N SER A 153 -7.86 -15.85 11.22
CA SER A 153 -8.76 -16.96 10.91
C SER A 153 -8.59 -17.46 9.47
N PRO A 154 -8.90 -18.74 9.17
CA PRO A 154 -8.95 -19.24 7.79
C PRO A 154 -9.91 -18.43 6.92
N ALA A 155 -11.03 -17.97 7.50
CA ALA A 155 -11.98 -17.09 6.82
C ALA A 155 -11.34 -15.74 6.43
N ASP A 156 -10.51 -15.16 7.30
CA ASP A 156 -9.76 -13.94 6.96
C ASP A 156 -8.75 -14.19 5.84
N VAL A 157 -8.11 -15.37 5.79
CA VAL A 157 -7.20 -15.72 4.68
C VAL A 157 -7.96 -15.75 3.36
N LEU A 158 -9.10 -16.45 3.31
CA LEU A 158 -9.90 -16.62 2.08
C LEU A 158 -10.56 -15.32 1.59
N ALA A 159 -10.96 -14.44 2.52
CA ALA A 159 -11.62 -13.19 2.19
C ALA A 159 -10.66 -12.01 1.94
N SER A 160 -9.37 -12.17 2.26
CA SER A 160 -8.39 -11.09 2.23
C SER A 160 -7.84 -10.85 0.81
N PRO A 161 -7.62 -9.58 0.40
CA PRO A 161 -7.00 -9.28 -0.89
C PRO A 161 -5.49 -9.57 -0.90
N TYR A 162 -4.92 -9.92 0.26
CA TYR A 162 -3.50 -10.22 0.43
C TYR A 162 -3.16 -11.71 0.24
N ALA A 163 -4.17 -12.58 0.12
CA ALA A 163 -3.98 -13.99 -0.22
C ALA A 163 -4.94 -14.45 -1.32
N TRP A 164 -4.40 -15.16 -2.29
CA TRP A 164 -5.16 -15.76 -3.38
C TRP A 164 -5.11 -17.27 -3.21
N VAL A 165 -6.16 -17.86 -2.65
CA VAL A 165 -6.20 -19.27 -2.28
C VAL A 165 -7.42 -19.94 -2.87
N GLY A 166 -7.21 -21.08 -3.52
CA GLY A 166 -8.27 -21.92 -4.10
C GLY A 166 -8.11 -22.15 -5.59
N THR A 167 -9.17 -22.60 -6.23
CA THR A 167 -9.19 -22.81 -7.68
C THR A 167 -9.11 -21.48 -8.41
N ALA A 168 -8.74 -21.51 -9.70
CA ALA A 168 -8.69 -20.29 -10.50
C ALA A 168 -10.02 -19.53 -10.55
N ARG A 169 -11.15 -20.25 -10.53
CA ARG A 169 -12.49 -19.66 -10.51
C ARG A 169 -12.82 -19.01 -9.16
N GLU A 170 -12.46 -19.66 -8.06
CA GLU A 170 -12.68 -19.11 -6.71
C GLU A 170 -11.84 -17.85 -6.50
N ILE A 171 -10.57 -17.87 -6.90
CA ILE A 171 -9.70 -16.70 -6.82
C ILE A 171 -10.27 -15.55 -7.68
N ALA A 172 -10.68 -15.81 -8.92
CA ALA A 172 -11.28 -14.79 -9.76
C ALA A 172 -12.57 -14.20 -9.16
N ALA A 173 -13.42 -15.03 -8.56
CA ALA A 173 -14.62 -14.59 -7.85
C ALA A 173 -14.28 -13.72 -6.63
N ALA A 174 -13.24 -14.08 -5.87
CA ALA A 174 -12.76 -13.28 -4.75
C ALA A 174 -12.21 -11.92 -5.21
N LEU A 175 -11.43 -11.85 -6.29
CA LEU A 175 -10.95 -10.56 -6.83
C LEU A 175 -12.09 -9.65 -7.29
N ASP A 176 -13.13 -10.23 -7.87
CA ASP A 176 -14.32 -9.48 -8.27
C ASP A 176 -15.11 -8.96 -7.06
N GLU A 177 -15.16 -9.75 -5.97
CA GLU A 177 -15.71 -9.28 -4.70
C GLU A 177 -14.86 -8.16 -4.06
N HIS A 178 -13.52 -8.27 -4.08
CA HIS A 178 -12.64 -7.20 -3.60
C HIS A 178 -12.85 -5.90 -4.39
N ARG A 179 -13.08 -6.01 -5.71
CA ARG A 179 -13.43 -4.86 -6.55
C ARG A 179 -14.76 -4.25 -6.13
N ARG A 180 -15.80 -5.06 -5.93
CA ARG A 180 -17.13 -4.57 -5.50
C ARG A 180 -17.11 -3.95 -4.11
N ARG A 181 -16.50 -4.62 -3.14
CA ARG A 181 -16.55 -4.24 -1.72
C ARG A 181 -15.56 -3.11 -1.40
N TRP A 182 -14.34 -3.21 -1.90
CA TRP A 182 -13.24 -2.33 -1.52
C TRP A 182 -12.72 -1.46 -2.66
N GLY A 183 -13.25 -1.60 -3.88
CA GLY A 183 -12.75 -0.87 -5.04
C GLY A 183 -11.31 -1.23 -5.44
N ILE A 184 -10.79 -2.36 -4.95
CA ILE A 184 -9.42 -2.81 -5.25
C ILE A 184 -9.39 -3.35 -6.68
N THR A 185 -8.62 -2.70 -7.53
CA THR A 185 -8.55 -2.99 -8.98
C THR A 185 -7.12 -3.25 -9.45
N ARG A 186 -6.14 -3.06 -8.56
CA ARG A 186 -4.73 -3.25 -8.83
C ARG A 186 -4.14 -4.20 -7.82
N TYR A 187 -3.24 -5.07 -8.28
CA TYR A 187 -2.57 -6.03 -7.44
C TYR A 187 -1.08 -6.04 -7.76
N VAL A 188 -0.27 -5.98 -6.73
CA VAL A 188 1.18 -6.20 -6.81
C VAL A 188 1.44 -7.60 -6.33
N VAL A 189 2.02 -8.43 -7.18
CA VAL A 189 2.36 -9.81 -6.83
C VAL A 189 3.87 -9.93 -6.70
N ARG A 190 4.32 -10.67 -5.68
CA ARG A 190 5.74 -10.95 -5.46
C ARG A 190 6.26 -11.94 -6.51
N GLU A 191 7.53 -11.78 -6.88
CA GLU A 191 8.20 -12.62 -7.87
C GLU A 191 7.98 -14.14 -7.69
N PRO A 192 8.05 -14.74 -6.48
CA PRO A 192 7.85 -16.18 -6.29
C PRO A 192 6.46 -16.69 -6.71
N HIS A 193 5.49 -15.80 -6.85
CA HIS A 193 4.10 -16.14 -7.18
C HIS A 193 3.76 -15.91 -8.65
N LEU A 194 4.67 -15.40 -9.49
CA LEU A 194 4.39 -15.07 -10.89
C LEU A 194 3.88 -16.28 -11.70
N ASP A 195 4.49 -17.45 -11.53
CA ASP A 195 4.05 -18.69 -12.22
C ASP A 195 2.63 -19.10 -11.83
N ALA A 196 2.24 -18.86 -10.57
CA ALA A 196 0.88 -19.13 -10.12
C ALA A 196 -0.11 -18.12 -10.71
N VAL A 197 0.26 -16.83 -10.78
CA VAL A 197 -0.54 -15.77 -11.41
C VAL A 197 -0.75 -16.05 -12.89
N ASP A 198 0.26 -16.56 -13.59
CA ASP A 198 0.14 -16.88 -15.01
C ASP A 198 -0.94 -17.95 -15.28
N ARG A 199 -1.12 -18.91 -14.35
CA ARG A 199 -2.22 -19.89 -14.42
C ARG A 199 -3.59 -19.27 -14.23
N LEU A 200 -3.68 -18.15 -13.52
CA LEU A 200 -4.92 -17.40 -13.27
C LEU A 200 -5.28 -16.44 -14.40
N ARG A 201 -4.32 -16.14 -15.31
CA ARG A 201 -4.46 -15.09 -16.32
C ARG A 201 -5.68 -15.25 -17.21
N ALA A 202 -6.07 -16.47 -17.55
CA ALA A 202 -7.26 -16.75 -18.36
C ALA A 202 -8.58 -16.40 -17.65
N CYS A 203 -8.58 -16.28 -16.32
CA CYS A 203 -9.74 -15.93 -15.51
C CYS A 203 -9.80 -14.44 -15.16
N PHE A 204 -8.76 -13.66 -15.44
CA PHE A 204 -8.78 -12.22 -15.22
C PHE A 204 -9.45 -11.49 -16.38
N PRO A 205 -10.25 -10.43 -16.11
CA PRO A 205 -10.75 -9.58 -17.16
C PRO A 205 -9.58 -9.02 -17.97
N SER A 206 -9.76 -8.95 -19.29
CA SER A 206 -8.75 -8.33 -20.15
C SER A 206 -8.51 -6.87 -19.71
N PRO A 207 -7.27 -6.38 -19.73
CA PRO A 207 -7.00 -4.98 -19.40
C PRO A 207 -7.77 -4.09 -20.36
N SER A 208 -8.61 -3.22 -19.80
CA SER A 208 -9.29 -2.12 -20.51
C SER A 208 -8.33 -0.99 -20.82
#